data_AF-A0AAV8YWG9-F1
#
_entry.id   AF-A0AAV8YWG9-F1
#
_cell.length_a   1.000
_cell.length_b   1.000
_cell.length_c   1.000
_cell.angle_alpha   90.00
_cell.angle_beta   90.00
_cell.angle_gamma   90.00
#
_symmetry.space_group_name_H-M   'P 1'
#
loop_
_entity.id
_entity.type
_entity.pdbx_description
1 polymer ?
#
loop_
_entity_poly.entity_id
_entity_poly.type
_entity_poly.pdbx_seq_one_letter_code
_entity_poly.pdbx_strand_id
1 'polypeptide(L)'
;MNHIISFSNLHHGRERGRRNLCILALHSVREAPRLSLRRRVIETEISKSHLQRIFKQNRILPFKPKFRHTLEDGDEAKRLDFCLEMGNRVLNDVGIHKRILFSDESTFSINGVVSSQHC
;
A
#
# COMPACT_ATOMS: atom_id res chain seq x y z
N MET A 1 -2.46 -58.20 0.36
CA MET A 1 -1.22 -57.45 0.64
C MET A 1 -1.52 -55.96 0.47
N ASN A 2 -1.55 -55.22 1.58
CA ASN A 2 -1.92 -53.80 1.60
C ASN A 2 -0.81 -52.96 0.98
N HIS A 3 -1.10 -52.31 -0.14
CA HIS A 3 -0.22 -51.27 -0.70
C HIS A 3 -0.27 -50.04 0.21
N ILE A 4 0.80 -49.84 0.98
CA ILE A 4 1.05 -48.62 1.73
C ILE A 4 1.29 -47.51 0.70
N ILE A 5 0.29 -46.64 0.51
CA ILE A 5 0.46 -45.41 -0.27
C ILE A 5 1.49 -44.57 0.47
N SER A 6 2.66 -44.40 -0.14
CA SER A 6 3.76 -43.61 0.39
C SER A 6 3.30 -42.18 0.73
N PHE A 7 3.32 -41.82 2.02
CA PHE A 7 2.93 -40.50 2.54
C PHE A 7 3.75 -39.34 1.92
N SER A 8 4.96 -39.60 1.43
CA SER A 8 5.83 -38.56 0.85
C SER A 8 5.26 -37.94 -0.44
N ASN A 9 4.55 -38.73 -1.27
CA ASN A 9 3.95 -38.24 -2.52
C ASN A 9 2.74 -37.33 -2.28
N LEU A 10 1.98 -37.57 -1.22
CA LEU A 10 0.83 -36.75 -0.81
C LEU A 10 1.27 -35.35 -0.34
N HIS A 11 2.36 -35.26 0.42
CA HIS A 11 2.91 -33.98 0.87
C HIS A 11 3.41 -33.11 -0.29
N HIS A 12 4.08 -33.71 -1.27
CA HIS A 12 4.62 -32.99 -2.43
C HIS A 12 3.52 -32.43 -3.36
N GLY A 13 2.40 -33.13 -3.51
CA GLY A 13 1.22 -32.62 -4.22
C GLY A 13 0.52 -31.48 -3.47
N ARG A 14 0.38 -31.61 -2.15
CA ARG A 14 -0.25 -30.62 -1.28
C ARG A 14 0.57 -29.32 -1.18
N GLU A 15 1.90 -29.42 -1.17
CA GLU A 15 2.78 -28.25 -1.22
C GLU A 15 2.74 -27.53 -2.57
N ARG A 16 2.74 -28.26 -3.69
CA ARG A 16 2.60 -27.65 -5.03
C ARG A 16 1.26 -26.90 -5.17
N GLY A 17 0.17 -27.50 -4.69
CA GLY A 17 -1.14 -26.82 -4.63
C GLY A 17 -1.10 -25.53 -3.81
N ARG A 18 -0.45 -25.54 -2.64
CA ARG A 18 -0.29 -24.33 -1.82
C ARG A 18 0.54 -23.24 -2.50
N ARG A 19 1.62 -23.61 -3.20
CA ARG A 19 2.46 -22.66 -3.95
C ARG A 19 1.66 -22.00 -5.09
N ASN A 20 0.90 -22.78 -5.85
CA ASN A 20 0.06 -22.25 -6.94
C ASN A 20 -0.99 -21.26 -6.44
N LEU A 21 -1.67 -21.58 -5.34
CA LEU A 21 -2.65 -20.67 -4.72
C LEU A 21 -2.00 -19.38 -4.21
N CYS A 22 -0.78 -19.46 -3.68
CA CYS A 22 -0.01 -18.30 -3.25
C CYS A 22 0.32 -17.39 -4.44
N ILE A 23 0.82 -17.96 -5.54
CA ILE A 23 1.15 -17.23 -6.76
C ILE A 23 -0.10 -16.53 -7.33
N LEU A 24 -1.21 -17.25 -7.45
CA LEU A 24 -2.48 -16.68 -7.95
C LEU A 24 -2.97 -15.53 -7.07
N ALA A 25 -2.94 -15.69 -5.75
CA ALA A 25 -3.35 -14.65 -4.81
C ALA A 25 -2.50 -13.39 -4.95
N LEU A 26 -1.17 -13.52 -5.05
CA LEU A 26 -0.26 -12.38 -5.19
C LEU A 26 -0.39 -11.71 -6.56
N HIS A 27 -0.56 -12.49 -7.63
CA HIS A 27 -0.83 -11.97 -8.96
C HIS A 27 -2.09 -11.11 -8.98
N SER A 28 -3.18 -11.57 -8.34
CA SER A 28 -4.41 -10.77 -8.24
C SER A 28 -4.17 -9.38 -7.61
N VAL A 29 -3.29 -9.30 -6.60
CA VAL A 29 -3.00 -8.04 -5.90
C VAL A 29 -2.26 -7.07 -6.82
N ARG A 30 -1.35 -7.58 -7.65
CA ARG A 30 -0.61 -6.77 -8.62
C ARG A 30 -1.51 -6.19 -9.70
N GLU A 31 -2.37 -7.02 -10.29
CA GLU A 31 -3.23 -6.59 -11.40
C GLU A 31 -4.32 -5.59 -10.97
N ALA A 32 -4.86 -5.78 -9.77
CA ALA A 32 -6.00 -4.98 -9.32
C ALA A 32 -5.89 -4.64 -7.82
N PRO A 33 -4.97 -3.76 -7.41
CA PRO A 33 -4.62 -3.54 -5.99
C PRO A 33 -5.78 -3.02 -5.13
N ARG A 34 -6.75 -2.35 -5.75
CA ARG A 34 -7.92 -1.76 -5.06
C ARG A 34 -9.07 -2.75 -4.84
N LEU A 35 -8.97 -3.99 -5.31
CA LEU A 35 -10.03 -4.98 -5.11
C LEU A 35 -10.16 -5.37 -3.64
N SER A 36 -11.42 -5.42 -3.19
CA SER A 36 -11.76 -5.89 -1.85
C SER A 36 -11.45 -7.37 -1.71
N LEU A 37 -11.14 -7.79 -0.49
CA LEU A 37 -10.91 -9.20 -0.18
C LEU A 37 -12.10 -10.08 -0.60
N ARG A 38 -13.34 -9.58 -0.47
CA ARG A 38 -14.55 -10.31 -0.88
C ARG A 38 -14.60 -10.57 -2.39
N ARG A 39 -14.26 -9.58 -3.21
CA ARG A 39 -14.19 -9.75 -4.67
C ARG A 39 -13.09 -10.73 -5.06
N ARG A 40 -11.91 -10.64 -4.43
CA ARG A 40 -10.81 -11.58 -4.66
C ARG A 40 -11.17 -13.03 -4.35
N VAL A 41 -11.97 -13.29 -3.32
CA VAL A 41 -12.47 -14.64 -3.01
C VAL A 41 -13.29 -15.20 -4.17
N ILE A 42 -14.11 -14.36 -4.81
CA ILE A 42 -14.95 -14.76 -5.95
C ILE A 42 -14.07 -15.00 -7.19
N GLU A 43 -13.13 -14.11 -7.48
CA GLU A 43 -12.29 -14.19 -8.70
C GLU A 43 -11.23 -15.30 -8.66
N THR A 44 -10.70 -15.60 -7.47
CA THR A 44 -9.62 -16.59 -7.31
C THR A 44 -10.11 -17.94 -6.82
N GLU A 45 -11.38 -18.02 -6.41
CA GLU A 45 -12.00 -19.18 -5.73
C GLU A 45 -11.25 -19.63 -4.46
N ILE A 46 -10.35 -18.79 -3.93
CA ILE A 46 -9.62 -19.06 -2.69
C ILE A 46 -10.47 -18.58 -1.51
N SER A 47 -10.67 -19.46 -0.53
CA SER A 47 -11.36 -19.09 0.71
C SER A 47 -10.76 -17.85 1.38
N LYS A 48 -11.62 -17.02 1.98
CA LYS A 48 -11.24 -15.76 2.64
C LYS A 48 -10.11 -15.94 3.67
N SER A 49 -10.20 -16.95 4.52
CA SER A 49 -9.20 -17.23 5.57
C SER A 49 -7.84 -17.60 4.98
N HIS A 50 -7.83 -18.32 3.86
CA HIS A 50 -6.60 -18.71 3.17
C HIS A 50 -5.94 -17.48 2.49
N LEU A 51 -6.71 -16.63 1.83
CA LEU A 51 -6.21 -15.35 1.30
C LEU A 51 -5.62 -14.46 2.40
N GLN A 52 -6.32 -14.31 3.52
CA GLN A 52 -5.81 -13.53 4.66
C GLN A 52 -4.48 -14.07 5.19
N ARG A 53 -4.35 -15.41 5.28
CA ARG A 53 -3.09 -16.04 5.69
C ARG A 53 -1.97 -15.76 4.69
N ILE A 54 -2.22 -15.91 3.39
CA ILE A 54 -1.24 -15.63 2.33
C ILE A 54 -0.81 -14.15 2.38
N PHE A 55 -1.75 -13.22 2.47
CA PHE A 55 -1.45 -11.79 2.52
C PHE A 55 -0.66 -11.40 3.76
N LYS A 56 -1.01 -11.95 4.94
CA LYS A 56 -0.25 -11.74 6.17
C LYS A 56 1.18 -12.26 6.07
N GLN A 57 1.38 -13.46 5.49
CA GLN A 57 2.71 -14.05 5.30
C GLN A 57 3.58 -13.24 4.33
N ASN A 58 2.98 -12.63 3.32
CA ASN A 58 3.67 -11.82 2.30
C ASN A 58 3.67 -10.31 2.59
N ARG A 59 3.27 -9.89 3.80
CA ARG A 59 3.21 -8.48 4.22
C ARG A 59 2.38 -7.58 3.28
N ILE A 60 1.36 -8.14 2.66
CA ILE A 60 0.38 -7.38 1.87
C ILE A 60 -0.59 -6.73 2.84
N LEU A 61 -0.51 -5.40 2.95
CA LEU A 61 -1.37 -4.61 3.82
C LEU A 61 -2.56 -4.05 3.04
N PRO A 62 -3.75 -3.92 3.67
CA PRO A 62 -4.88 -3.25 3.05
C PRO A 62 -4.52 -1.82 2.63
N PHE A 63 -4.88 -1.45 1.39
CA PHE A 63 -4.74 -0.07 0.94
C PHE A 63 -5.75 0.82 1.67
N LYS A 64 -5.27 1.82 2.41
CA LYS A 64 -6.09 2.87 3.01
C LYS A 64 -6.01 4.11 2.11
N PRO A 65 -7.11 4.53 1.44
CA PRO A 65 -7.14 5.78 0.72
C PRO A 65 -6.75 6.92 1.67
N LYS A 66 -5.74 7.70 1.28
CA LYS A 66 -5.42 8.96 1.96
C LYS A 66 -6.05 10.05 1.12
N PHE A 67 -6.91 10.85 1.74
CA PHE A 67 -7.32 12.12 1.15
C PHE A 67 -6.06 12.99 1.08
N ARG A 68 -5.61 13.26 -0.15
CA ARG A 68 -4.53 14.20 -0.43
C ARG A 68 -5.14 15.31 -1.26
N HIS A 69 -4.59 16.52 -1.17
CA HIS A 69 -4.97 17.59 -2.10
C HIS A 69 -4.84 17.08 -3.54
N THR A 70 -5.86 17.39 -4.35
CA THR A 70 -5.83 17.10 -5.78
C THR A 70 -4.64 17.85 -6.38
N LEU A 71 -3.83 17.15 -7.18
CA LEU A 71 -2.77 17.80 -7.95
C LEU A 71 -3.39 18.37 -9.21
N GLU A 72 -3.19 19.66 -9.45
CA GLU A 72 -3.57 20.29 -10.70
C GLU A 72 -2.47 20.13 -11.75
N ASP A 73 -2.83 20.33 -13.02
CA ASP A 73 -1.88 20.25 -14.12
C ASP A 73 -0.75 21.28 -13.93
N GLY A 74 0.49 20.81 -14.01
CA GLY A 74 1.69 21.63 -13.79
C GLY A 74 2.16 21.73 -12.33
N ASP A 75 1.39 21.25 -11.34
CA ASP A 75 1.87 21.18 -9.95
C ASP A 75 3.07 20.26 -9.80
N GLU A 76 3.14 19.19 -10.60
CA GLU A 76 4.27 18.26 -10.62
C GLU A 76 5.60 18.98 -10.92
N ALA A 77 5.62 19.88 -11.90
CA ALA A 77 6.80 20.64 -12.28
C ALA A 77 7.16 21.64 -11.18
N LYS A 78 6.19 22.44 -10.71
CA LYS A 78 6.41 23.42 -9.62
C LYS A 78 6.96 22.76 -8.35
N ARG A 79 6.42 21.59 -7.98
CA ARG A 79 6.86 20.84 -6.80
C ARG A 79 8.25 20.26 -6.99
N LEU A 80 8.55 19.75 -8.18
CA LEU A 80 9.88 19.27 -8.51
C LEU A 80 10.92 20.39 -8.45
N ASP A 81 10.63 21.53 -9.06
CA ASP A 81 11.51 22.70 -9.06
C ASP A 81 11.79 23.18 -7.64
N PHE A 82 10.74 23.27 -6.80
CA PHE A 82 10.89 23.59 -5.38
C PHE A 82 11.81 22.59 -4.66
N CYS A 83 11.60 21.28 -4.87
CA CYS A 83 12.42 20.25 -4.25
C CYS A 83 13.89 20.33 -4.68
N LEU A 84 14.16 20.57 -5.97
CA LEU A 84 15.51 20.71 -6.50
C LEU A 84 16.20 21.97 -5.94
N GLU A 85 15.51 23.10 -5.95
CA GLU A 85 16.01 24.37 -5.43
C GLU A 85 16.33 24.27 -3.93
N MET A 86 15.39 23.74 -3.14
CA MET A 86 15.62 23.54 -1.71
C MET A 86 16.74 22.53 -1.43
N GLY A 87 16.84 21.47 -2.23
CA GLY A 87 17.95 20.52 -2.16
C GLY A 87 19.30 21.20 -2.37
N ASN A 88 19.43 22.01 -3.41
CA ASN A 88 20.64 22.77 -3.69
C ASN A 88 20.99 23.73 -2.54
N ARG A 89 19.98 24.42 -1.98
CA ARG A 89 20.18 25.31 -0.83
C ARG A 89 20.67 24.58 0.42
N VAL A 90 20.16 23.37 0.69
CA VAL A 90 20.61 22.53 1.81
C VAL A 90 22.04 22.02 1.59
N LEU A 91 22.41 21.69 0.34
CA LEU A 91 23.78 21.29 0.01
C LEU A 91 24.77 22.44 0.19
N ASN A 92 24.39 23.65 -0.17
CA ASN A 92 25.23 24.85 -0.04
C ASN A 92 25.32 25.35 1.41
N ASP A 93 24.25 25.21 2.20
CA ASP A 93 24.23 25.57 3.61
C ASP A 93 23.35 24.60 4.42
N VAL A 94 24.03 23.66 5.10
CA VAL A 94 23.39 22.63 5.92
C VAL A 94 22.51 23.23 7.04
N GLY A 95 22.81 24.45 7.48
CA GLY A 95 22.09 25.16 8.55
C GLY A 95 20.86 25.94 8.08
N ILE A 96 20.56 25.98 6.77
CA ILE A 96 19.46 26.81 6.23
C ILE A 96 18.10 26.54 6.87
N HIS A 97 17.81 25.29 7.21
CA HIS A 97 16.57 24.89 7.86
C HIS A 97 16.32 25.61 9.20
N LYS A 98 17.37 26.08 9.90
CA LYS A 98 17.24 26.82 11.16
C LYS A 98 16.88 28.29 10.97
N ARG A 99 16.99 28.80 9.75
CA ARG A 99 16.73 30.21 9.40
C ARG A 99 15.44 30.39 8.60
N ILE A 100 14.70 29.30 8.37
CA ILE A 100 13.41 29.34 7.70
C ILE A 100 12.31 29.30 8.78
N LEU A 101 11.44 30.31 8.76
CA LEU A 101 10.22 30.32 9.54
C LEU A 101 9.04 30.06 8.61
N PHE A 102 8.31 28.98 8.86
CA PHE A 102 7.06 28.68 8.16
C PHE A 102 5.88 29.19 8.99
N SER A 103 4.96 29.89 8.34
CA SER A 103 3.66 30.26 8.89
C SER A 103 2.58 29.76 7.95
N ASP A 104 1.47 29.26 8.51
CA ASP A 104 0.28 28.87 7.76
C ASP A 104 -0.95 29.52 8.39
N GLU A 105 -1.95 29.83 7.57
CA GLU A 105 -3.21 30.42 8.04
C GLU A 105 -4.18 29.31 8.43
N SER A 106 -4.50 29.20 9.72
CA SER A 106 -5.48 28.23 10.22
C SER A 106 -6.85 28.88 10.42
N THR A 107 -7.89 28.35 9.77
CA THR A 107 -9.28 28.77 10.01
C THR A 107 -9.90 28.00 11.17
N PHE A 108 -10.37 28.70 12.20
CA PHE A 108 -11.14 28.12 13.31
C PHE A 108 -12.63 28.34 13.09
N SER A 109 -13.43 27.28 13.18
CA SER A 109 -14.90 27.38 13.14
C SER A 109 -15.50 27.30 14.55
N ILE A 110 -16.47 28.16 14.85
CA ILE A 110 -17.15 28.22 16.17
C ILE A 110 -18.02 26.96 16.41
N ASN A 111 -18.30 26.20 15.34
CA ASN A 111 -19.24 25.09 15.33
C ASN A 111 -18.62 23.78 15.84
N GLY A 112 -17.35 23.80 16.26
CA GLY A 112 -16.63 22.60 16.71
C GLY A 112 -16.24 21.62 15.59
N VAL A 113 -16.43 21.99 14.33
CA VAL A 113 -16.05 21.17 13.17
C VAL A 113 -14.63 21.52 12.76
N VAL A 114 -13.71 20.56 12.92
CA VAL A 114 -12.32 20.68 12.48
C VAL A 114 -12.26 20.58 10.96
N SER A 115 -11.62 21.55 10.30
CA SER A 115 -11.29 21.44 8.87
C SER A 115 -10.28 20.32 8.68
N SER A 116 -10.69 19.22 8.06
CA SER A 116 -9.81 18.09 7.72
C SER A 116 -8.83 18.40 6.57
N GLN A 117 -8.91 19.59 5.98
CA GLN A 117 -8.07 20.03 4.86
C GLN A 117 -6.83 20.81 5.31
N HIS A 118 -6.81 21.32 6.54
CA HIS A 118 -5.68 22.04 7.15
C HIS A 118 -4.88 21.16 8.14
N CYS A 119 -5.00 19.84 8.05
CA CYS A 119 -4.26 18.88 8.90
C CYS A 119 -3.64 17.74 8.09
#